data_AF-A0ABD2QKM9-F1
#
_entry.id   AF-A0ABD2QKM9-F1
#
_cell.length_a   1.000
_cell.length_b   1.000
_cell.length_c   1.000
_cell.angle_alpha   90.00
_cell.angle_beta   90.00
_cell.angle_gamma   90.00
#
_symmetry.space_group_name_H-M   'P 1'
#
loop_
_entity.id
_entity.type
_entity.pdbx_description
1 polymer ?
#
loop_
_entity_poly.entity_id
_entity_poly.type
_entity_poly.pdbx_seq_one_letter_code
_entity_poly.pdbx_strand_id
1 'polypeptide(L)'
;MPNSKKKSTKKATSPVEPVMATMGSPDPKMDSKLTQLPQNSQISVHSFASYVELHNPTRIIKKVLIANNGIAALKFIRSIRKWSYATFKNVNEIKFFCLATPEDIHANAEYIKIADKIITVPGGSNVNNYANVELIIQKAVENQVDAVWAGWGHASENPQLPGSLAKKNIIFLGPSQHAMWSLGDKIAATILAQSVNVPTVPWSGSHLRLDLDHEDQQDEHRENFIAREMFNSACITNAKECAEKCQEIGFPVMIKASEGGGGKGIRKAQNADQAMSLFNQVVNEVPGSPIFLMKCLEHVRHLEVQVLADSYGNAISLFGRDCSVQRRHQKILEEAPCVTAPAHVFEAMEEAAIRMAKLVGYTSAGTVEYLYDPHTEEFFFLELNPRLQVEHPCTEVVADVNLPACQLEIGMGLRLHQIKDIRHLYQIPETSTQDCFDLAHKNRRKTNCHVIAVRITSEDPNEGFRPHPGDVQEINFKSSRSVWGYFSVGSIGGIHEFADSQFGHCFSAADNRELARV
;
A
#
# COMPACT_ATOMS: atom_id res chain seq x y z
N MET A 1 -31.60 -59.91 -1.64
CA MET A 1 -32.90 -60.44 -2.12
C MET A 1 -33.84 -60.52 -0.92
N PRO A 2 -35.16 -60.29 -1.03
CA PRO A 2 -35.99 -59.96 -2.20
C PRO A 2 -36.54 -58.50 -2.13
N ASN A 3 -36.87 -57.75 -3.17
CA ASN A 3 -37.52 -57.94 -4.49
C ASN A 3 -39.04 -58.18 -4.44
N SER A 4 -39.83 -57.21 -4.95
CA SER A 4 -40.99 -57.36 -5.89
C SER A 4 -41.98 -56.20 -5.71
N LYS A 5 -42.19 -55.30 -6.69
CA LYS A 5 -42.87 -55.42 -8.02
C LYS A 5 -44.42 -55.39 -7.94
N LYS A 6 -45.02 -54.36 -8.59
CA LYS A 6 -46.07 -54.40 -9.67
C LYS A 6 -47.03 -53.20 -9.56
N LYS A 7 -47.05 -52.31 -10.57
CA LYS A 7 -47.87 -52.31 -11.83
C LYS A 7 -49.33 -51.91 -11.59
N SER A 8 -49.72 -50.72 -12.06
CA SER A 8 -50.49 -50.45 -13.31
C SER A 8 -52.01 -50.46 -13.03
N THR A 9 -52.90 -49.68 -13.64
CA THR A 9 -53.07 -49.28 -15.05
C THR A 9 -54.27 -48.30 -15.08
N LYS A 10 -54.27 -47.22 -15.89
CA LYS A 10 -55.09 -47.01 -17.13
C LYS A 10 -56.63 -47.04 -16.89
N LYS A 11 -57.48 -46.21 -17.52
CA LYS A 11 -57.47 -45.58 -18.85
C LYS A 11 -58.74 -44.70 -19.00
N ALA A 12 -58.66 -43.59 -19.74
CA ALA A 12 -59.37 -43.34 -21.03
C ALA A 12 -60.61 -42.43 -20.84
N THR A 13 -60.98 -41.52 -21.73
CA THR A 13 -61.02 -41.61 -23.21
C THR A 13 -60.93 -40.24 -23.90
N SER A 14 -60.22 -40.23 -25.03
CA SER A 14 -60.21 -39.29 -26.18
C SER A 14 -61.53 -39.37 -27.00
N PRO A 15 -61.71 -38.83 -28.25
CA PRO A 15 -60.83 -38.07 -29.18
C PRO A 15 -61.51 -36.80 -29.79
N VAL A 16 -60.90 -36.01 -30.69
CA VAL A 16 -61.02 -36.08 -32.18
C VAL A 16 -60.13 -34.99 -32.82
N GLU A 17 -59.38 -35.33 -33.89
CA GLU A 17 -58.62 -34.44 -34.81
C GLU A 17 -59.44 -34.16 -36.11
N PRO A 18 -58.89 -33.59 -37.22
CA PRO A 18 -58.39 -32.23 -37.49
C PRO A 18 -59.05 -31.62 -38.76
N VAL A 19 -58.91 -30.31 -39.04
CA VAL A 19 -59.17 -29.75 -40.40
C VAL A 19 -58.20 -28.60 -40.76
N MET A 20 -57.56 -28.72 -41.93
CA MET A 20 -56.72 -27.74 -42.62
C MET A 20 -57.54 -26.61 -43.28
N ALA A 21 -57.00 -25.39 -43.36
CA ALA A 21 -57.15 -24.51 -44.54
C ALA A 21 -56.13 -23.34 -44.58
N THR A 22 -55.18 -23.47 -45.51
CA THR A 22 -54.67 -22.50 -46.49
C THR A 22 -54.16 -21.09 -46.13
N MET A 23 -52.98 -20.84 -46.69
CA MET A 23 -52.15 -19.64 -46.78
C MET A 23 -52.85 -18.38 -47.29
N GLY A 24 -52.51 -17.25 -46.68
CA GLY A 24 -52.46 -15.92 -47.30
C GLY A 24 -51.23 -15.18 -46.76
N SER A 25 -50.40 -14.63 -47.64
CA SER A 25 -49.25 -13.78 -47.35
C SER A 25 -49.44 -12.42 -48.04
N PRO A 26 -48.63 -11.38 -47.75
CA PRO A 26 -48.49 -10.65 -46.48
C PRO A 26 -48.81 -9.15 -46.67
N ASP A 27 -49.28 -8.45 -45.64
CA ASP A 27 -49.35 -6.98 -45.65
C ASP A 27 -48.15 -6.41 -44.85
N PRO A 28 -47.24 -5.64 -45.47
CA PRO A 28 -45.95 -5.31 -44.88
C PRO A 28 -46.04 -4.00 -44.13
N LYS A 29 -46.34 -4.03 -42.82
CA LYS A 29 -46.14 -2.90 -41.89
C LYS A 29 -46.51 -3.30 -40.47
N MET A 30 -45.66 -4.08 -39.81
CA MET A 30 -45.45 -4.07 -38.35
C MET A 30 -44.53 -5.23 -37.99
N ASP A 31 -43.25 -5.13 -38.35
CA ASP A 31 -42.20 -5.85 -37.65
C ASP A 31 -40.84 -5.21 -37.95
N SER A 32 -40.47 -4.24 -37.12
CA SER A 32 -39.09 -3.75 -37.02
C SER A 32 -38.78 -3.27 -35.59
N LYS A 33 -39.25 -4.00 -34.58
CA LYS A 33 -38.84 -3.83 -33.19
C LYS A 33 -38.24 -5.12 -32.63
N LEU A 34 -37.27 -5.65 -33.36
CA LEU A 34 -36.26 -6.54 -32.82
C LEU A 34 -34.93 -6.14 -33.46
N THR A 35 -33.88 -6.14 -32.65
CA THR A 35 -32.49 -5.74 -32.94
C THR A 35 -32.23 -4.26 -33.20
N GLN A 36 -31.86 -3.56 -32.13
CA GLN A 36 -30.59 -2.80 -32.06
C GLN A 36 -30.24 -2.65 -30.58
N LEU A 37 -29.40 -3.56 -30.07
CA LEU A 37 -28.54 -3.24 -28.92
C LEU A 37 -27.76 -1.98 -29.30
N PRO A 38 -27.68 -0.95 -28.44
CA PRO A 38 -26.92 0.24 -28.78
C PRO A 38 -25.48 -0.19 -29.07
N GLN A 39 -25.04 0.12 -30.29
CA GLN A 39 -23.64 0.05 -30.68
C GLN A 39 -22.84 0.82 -29.63
N ASN A 40 -21.71 0.24 -29.20
CA ASN A 40 -20.70 0.85 -28.32
C ASN A 40 -20.41 2.30 -28.71
N SER A 41 -21.18 3.25 -28.17
CA SER A 41 -20.76 4.63 -28.03
C SER A 41 -19.71 4.61 -26.92
N GLN A 42 -18.49 5.04 -27.22
CA GLN A 42 -17.51 5.39 -26.20
C GLN A 42 -18.21 6.34 -25.20
N ILE A 43 -18.62 5.83 -24.04
CA ILE A 43 -19.20 6.67 -22.98
C ILE A 43 -18.05 7.51 -22.48
N SER A 44 -17.94 8.72 -23.01
CA SER A 44 -16.94 9.66 -22.55
C SER A 44 -17.40 10.17 -21.18
N VAL A 45 -16.69 9.71 -20.15
CA VAL A 45 -16.89 10.22 -18.79
C VAL A 45 -16.56 11.71 -18.81
N HIS A 46 -17.56 12.55 -18.60
CA HIS A 46 -17.42 14.01 -18.57
C HIS A 46 -17.90 14.61 -17.25
N SER A 47 -18.46 13.78 -16.37
CA SER A 47 -18.88 14.18 -15.02
C SER A 47 -18.71 13.02 -14.05
N PHE A 48 -18.62 13.35 -12.76
CA PHE A 48 -18.58 12.33 -11.71
C PHE A 48 -19.84 11.44 -11.72
N ALA A 49 -21.01 11.97 -12.08
CA ALA A 49 -22.24 11.18 -12.20
C ALA A 49 -22.13 10.09 -13.28
N SER A 50 -21.63 10.44 -14.48
CA SER A 50 -21.41 9.45 -15.55
C SER A 50 -20.36 8.40 -15.19
N TYR A 51 -19.38 8.74 -14.35
CA TYR A 51 -18.39 7.79 -13.84
C TYR A 51 -18.99 6.78 -12.87
N VAL A 52 -19.85 7.26 -11.97
CA VAL A 52 -20.59 6.39 -11.05
C VAL A 52 -21.49 5.43 -11.82
N GLU A 53 -22.20 5.91 -12.85
CA GLU A 53 -23.04 5.07 -13.70
C GLU A 53 -22.23 4.02 -14.46
N LEU A 54 -21.07 4.40 -15.02
CA LEU A 54 -20.22 3.50 -15.79
C LEU A 54 -19.52 2.44 -14.93
N HIS A 55 -18.93 2.85 -13.81
CA HIS A 55 -18.09 1.97 -12.99
C HIS A 55 -18.85 1.28 -11.84
N ASN A 56 -20.05 1.76 -11.52
CA ASN A 56 -20.92 1.26 -10.46
C ASN A 56 -20.16 1.00 -9.13
N PRO A 57 -19.47 2.02 -8.58
CA PRO A 57 -18.73 1.89 -7.33
C PRO A 57 -19.66 1.51 -6.16
N THR A 58 -19.16 0.71 -5.21
CA THR A 58 -19.93 0.34 -4.02
C THR A 58 -20.08 1.49 -3.03
N ARG A 59 -19.20 2.49 -3.12
CA ARG A 59 -19.21 3.69 -2.27
C ARG A 59 -18.86 4.94 -3.06
N ILE A 60 -19.41 6.07 -2.66
CA ILE A 60 -19.15 7.38 -3.27
C ILE A 60 -18.24 8.19 -2.35
N ILE A 61 -17.15 8.71 -2.91
CA ILE A 61 -16.23 9.61 -2.21
C ILE A 61 -16.19 10.93 -2.95
N LYS A 62 -16.56 12.02 -2.28
CA LYS A 62 -16.46 13.41 -2.76
C LYS A 62 -15.72 14.32 -1.81
N LYS A 63 -15.62 13.97 -0.52
CA LYS A 63 -14.89 14.72 0.51
C LYS A 63 -13.88 13.82 1.20
N VAL A 64 -12.61 14.20 1.13
CA VAL A 64 -11.52 13.48 1.78
C VAL A 64 -10.89 14.37 2.85
N LEU A 65 -10.85 13.89 4.09
CA LEU A 65 -10.02 14.46 5.13
C LEU A 65 -8.58 13.95 4.99
N ILE A 66 -7.63 14.87 4.95
CA ILE A 66 -6.19 14.55 4.94
C ILE A 66 -5.70 14.63 6.38
N ALA A 67 -5.41 13.47 6.97
CA ALA A 67 -4.83 13.32 8.31
C ALA A 67 -3.29 13.32 8.22
N ASN A 68 -2.74 14.31 7.52
CA ASN A 68 -1.31 14.48 7.29
C ASN A 68 -1.02 15.93 6.88
N ASN A 69 0.25 16.32 6.83
CA ASN A 69 0.74 17.63 6.42
C ASN A 69 1.87 17.50 5.37
N GLY A 70 2.60 18.59 5.15
CA GLY A 70 3.83 18.59 4.35
C GLY A 70 3.67 18.03 2.93
N ILE A 71 4.68 17.26 2.49
CA ILE A 71 4.76 16.69 1.13
C ILE A 71 3.64 15.67 0.91
N ALA A 72 3.24 14.92 1.93
CA ALA A 72 2.20 13.90 1.83
C ALA A 72 0.88 14.52 1.38
N ALA A 73 0.39 15.52 2.13
CA ALA A 73 -0.83 16.24 1.80
C ALA A 73 -0.74 16.89 0.41
N LEU A 74 0.38 17.57 0.12
CA LEU A 74 0.58 18.24 -1.17
C LEU A 74 0.52 17.25 -2.36
N LYS A 75 1.24 16.14 -2.28
CA LYS A 75 1.32 15.14 -3.35
C LYS A 75 -0.03 14.46 -3.56
N PHE A 76 -0.73 14.12 -2.49
CA PHE A 76 -2.06 13.48 -2.59
C PHE A 76 -3.07 14.39 -3.31
N ILE A 77 -3.20 15.65 -2.88
CA ILE A 77 -4.11 16.62 -3.51
C ILE A 77 -3.77 16.81 -4.99
N ARG A 78 -2.49 17.04 -5.33
CA ARG A 78 -2.06 17.23 -6.72
C ARG A 78 -2.36 16.01 -7.59
N SER A 79 -2.15 14.81 -7.07
CA SER A 79 -2.33 13.56 -7.81
C SER A 79 -3.80 13.31 -8.11
N ILE A 80 -4.69 13.48 -7.13
CA ILE A 80 -6.13 13.33 -7.35
C ILE A 80 -6.67 14.46 -8.23
N ARG A 81 -6.23 15.71 -8.07
CA ARG A 81 -6.64 16.79 -8.97
C ARG A 81 -6.22 16.55 -10.42
N LYS A 82 -5.02 15.98 -10.64
CA LYS A 82 -4.56 15.56 -11.97
C LYS A 82 -5.46 14.47 -12.56
N TRP A 83 -5.78 13.44 -11.79
CA TRP A 83 -6.74 12.40 -12.20
C TRP A 83 -8.13 12.99 -12.48
N SER A 84 -8.64 13.80 -11.56
CA SER A 84 -9.94 14.47 -11.68
C SER A 84 -10.04 15.33 -12.93
N TYR A 85 -8.98 16.09 -13.26
CA TYR A 85 -8.94 16.84 -14.51
C TYR A 85 -8.84 15.95 -15.74
N ALA A 86 -8.02 14.89 -15.70
CA ALA A 86 -7.90 13.96 -16.82
C ALA A 86 -9.25 13.27 -17.14
N THR A 87 -9.95 12.84 -16.10
CA THR A 87 -11.22 12.09 -16.17
C THR A 87 -12.44 12.98 -16.39
N PHE A 88 -12.56 14.10 -15.68
CA PHE A 88 -13.79 14.92 -15.67
C PHE A 88 -13.62 16.31 -16.30
N LYS A 89 -12.39 16.70 -16.68
CA LYS A 89 -12.04 18.10 -17.02
C LYS A 89 -12.35 19.10 -15.89
N ASN A 90 -12.48 18.62 -14.66
CA ASN A 90 -12.74 19.41 -13.47
C ASN A 90 -11.81 18.93 -12.35
N VAL A 91 -10.97 19.83 -11.82
CA VAL A 91 -10.06 19.54 -10.69
C VAL A 91 -10.79 19.44 -9.33
N ASN A 92 -12.05 19.85 -9.25
CA ASN A 92 -12.78 20.05 -7.99
C ASN A 92 -13.88 19.03 -7.71
N GLU A 93 -13.92 17.89 -8.43
CA GLU A 93 -14.90 16.82 -8.16
C GLU A 93 -14.71 16.20 -6.77
N ILE A 94 -13.45 16.15 -6.31
CA ILE A 94 -13.08 15.71 -4.97
C ILE A 94 -12.62 16.92 -4.16
N LYS A 95 -13.20 17.08 -2.97
CA LYS A 95 -12.92 18.16 -2.02
C LYS A 95 -11.99 17.71 -0.92
N PHE A 96 -10.96 18.50 -0.65
CA PHE A 96 -9.94 18.19 0.35
C PHE A 96 -10.09 19.04 1.60
N PHE A 97 -10.27 18.35 2.73
CA PHE A 97 -10.33 18.92 4.06
C PHE A 97 -8.99 18.62 4.72
N CYS A 98 -8.18 19.63 4.99
CA CYS A 98 -6.85 19.43 5.54
C CYS A 98 -6.81 19.82 7.01
N LEU A 99 -6.28 18.94 7.86
CA LEU A 99 -5.88 19.32 9.20
C LEU A 99 -4.69 20.28 9.11
N ALA A 100 -4.65 21.32 9.94
CA ALA A 100 -3.52 22.24 10.01
C ALA A 100 -3.26 22.70 11.44
N THR A 101 -2.02 22.59 11.90
CA THR A 101 -1.58 23.15 13.17
C THR A 101 -1.30 24.66 13.04
N PRO A 102 -1.26 25.42 14.15
CA PRO A 102 -0.78 26.80 14.13
C PRO A 102 0.61 26.94 13.51
N GLU A 103 1.50 25.98 13.75
CA GLU A 103 2.86 25.95 13.22
C GLU A 103 2.88 25.78 11.70
N ASP A 104 2.08 24.87 11.13
CA ASP A 104 1.95 24.70 9.68
C ASP A 104 1.38 25.97 9.01
N ILE A 105 0.41 26.62 9.67
CA ILE A 105 -0.20 27.87 9.19
C ILE A 105 0.83 29.01 9.21
N HIS A 106 1.55 29.18 10.32
CA HIS A 106 2.60 30.19 10.44
C HIS A 106 3.75 29.95 9.46
N ALA A 107 4.12 28.69 9.25
CA ALA A 107 5.12 28.28 8.27
C ALA A 107 4.66 28.41 6.81
N ASN A 108 3.41 28.80 6.57
CA ASN A 108 2.83 29.01 5.24
C ASN A 108 2.92 27.76 4.35
N ALA A 109 2.63 26.58 4.93
CA ALA A 109 2.77 25.29 4.27
C ALA A 109 1.96 25.19 2.95
N GLU A 110 2.56 24.61 1.91
CA GLU A 110 1.99 24.65 0.55
C GLU A 110 0.65 23.89 0.41
N TYR A 111 0.45 22.83 1.20
CA TYR A 111 -0.79 22.04 1.15
C TYR A 111 -2.01 22.85 1.60
N ILE A 112 -1.82 23.82 2.52
CA ILE A 112 -2.88 24.67 3.05
C ILE A 112 -3.47 25.54 1.94
N LYS A 113 -2.61 26.08 1.07
CA LYS A 113 -3.00 26.98 -0.04
C LYS A 113 -3.88 26.30 -1.07
N ILE A 114 -3.74 24.98 -1.21
CA ILE A 114 -4.48 24.20 -2.19
C ILE A 114 -5.61 23.38 -1.58
N ALA A 115 -5.83 23.42 -0.27
CA ALA A 115 -6.95 22.76 0.40
C ALA A 115 -8.29 23.44 0.03
N ASP A 116 -9.39 22.67 -0.05
CA ASP A 116 -10.73 23.23 -0.19
C ASP A 116 -11.27 23.74 1.16
N LYS A 117 -10.88 23.10 2.26
CA LYS A 117 -11.16 23.54 3.64
C LYS A 117 -10.00 23.23 4.56
N ILE A 118 -9.67 24.18 5.44
CA ILE A 118 -8.67 24.00 6.49
C ILE A 118 -9.40 23.79 7.82
N ILE A 119 -8.96 22.80 8.59
CA ILE A 119 -9.46 22.49 9.93
C ILE A 119 -8.30 22.66 10.90
N THR A 120 -8.37 23.70 11.74
CA THR A 120 -7.35 23.96 12.74
C THR A 120 -7.39 22.88 13.84
N VAL A 121 -6.22 22.37 14.18
CA VAL A 121 -5.98 21.36 15.22
C VAL A 121 -4.92 21.84 16.22
N PRO A 122 -4.80 21.23 17.41
CA PRO A 122 -3.77 21.62 18.39
C PRO A 122 -2.35 21.54 17.81
N GLY A 123 -1.48 22.47 18.21
CA GLY A 123 -0.07 22.47 17.84
C GLY A 123 0.78 21.47 18.62
N GLY A 124 2.09 21.62 18.54
CA GLY A 124 3.06 20.75 19.19
C GLY A 124 3.28 19.41 18.47
N SER A 125 3.78 18.43 19.24
CA SER A 125 4.06 17.08 18.76
C SER A 125 2.86 16.41 18.08
N ASN A 126 3.15 15.52 17.11
CA ASN A 126 2.13 14.91 16.25
C ASN A 126 1.05 14.12 17.02
N VAL A 127 1.37 13.62 18.21
CA VAL A 127 0.44 12.92 19.12
C VAL A 127 -0.75 13.77 19.55
N ASN A 128 -0.65 15.10 19.43
CA ASN A 128 -1.74 16.04 19.72
C ASN A 128 -2.62 16.32 18.50
N ASN A 129 -2.16 15.99 17.29
CA ASN A 129 -2.78 16.37 16.03
C ASN A 129 -2.84 15.22 15.00
N TYR A 130 -1.89 15.13 14.07
CA TYR A 130 -1.90 14.22 12.93
C TYR A 130 -1.80 12.74 13.30
N ALA A 131 -1.25 12.42 14.48
CA ALA A 131 -1.20 11.06 15.01
C ALA A 131 -2.32 10.77 16.03
N ASN A 132 -3.16 11.76 16.35
CA ASN A 132 -4.24 11.61 17.31
C ASN A 132 -5.49 11.02 16.64
N VAL A 133 -5.67 9.70 16.77
CA VAL A 133 -6.80 8.99 16.16
C VAL A 133 -8.14 9.56 16.60
N GLU A 134 -8.35 9.80 17.89
CA GLU A 134 -9.62 10.32 18.41
C GLU A 134 -9.99 11.67 17.79
N LEU A 135 -9.01 12.58 17.72
CA LEU A 135 -9.17 13.89 17.07
C LEU A 135 -9.49 13.74 15.59
N ILE A 136 -8.79 12.86 14.87
CA ILE A 136 -9.04 12.63 13.43
C ILE A 136 -10.48 12.16 13.23
N ILE A 137 -10.96 11.19 14.03
CA ILE A 137 -12.35 10.72 13.96
C ILE A 137 -13.32 11.86 14.25
N GLN A 138 -13.07 12.63 15.31
CA GLN A 138 -13.91 13.77 15.67
C GLN A 138 -14.02 14.75 14.50
N LYS A 139 -12.88 15.16 13.90
CA LYS A 139 -12.87 16.10 12.77
C LYS A 139 -13.48 15.53 11.50
N ALA A 140 -13.31 14.25 11.24
CA ALA A 140 -13.95 13.58 10.11
C ALA A 140 -15.49 13.61 10.23
N VAL A 141 -16.01 13.27 11.41
CA VAL A 141 -17.46 13.28 11.69
C VAL A 141 -18.04 14.69 11.67
N GLU A 142 -17.40 15.65 12.35
CA GLU A 142 -17.83 17.06 12.37
C GLU A 142 -17.95 17.66 10.96
N ASN A 143 -17.09 17.24 10.03
CA ASN A 143 -17.05 17.76 8.67
C ASN A 143 -17.79 16.89 7.65
N GLN A 144 -18.39 15.77 8.07
CA GLN A 144 -19.15 14.86 7.22
C GLN A 144 -18.35 14.47 5.97
N VAL A 145 -17.11 14.03 6.17
CA VAL A 145 -16.25 13.54 5.09
C VAL A 145 -16.60 12.09 4.75
N ASP A 146 -16.41 11.72 3.49
CA ASP A 146 -16.69 10.35 3.03
C ASP A 146 -15.50 9.42 3.31
N ALA A 147 -14.28 9.98 3.29
CA ALA A 147 -13.06 9.23 3.50
C ALA A 147 -11.97 10.02 4.24
N VAL A 148 -11.01 9.29 4.80
CA VAL A 148 -9.77 9.81 5.40
C VAL A 148 -8.58 9.20 4.68
N TRP A 149 -7.59 10.03 4.36
CA TRP A 149 -6.28 9.60 3.88
C TRP A 149 -5.18 10.03 4.85
N ALA A 150 -4.34 9.08 5.26
CA ALA A 150 -3.24 9.32 6.20
C ALA A 150 -1.86 9.31 5.55
N GLY A 151 -1.71 8.81 4.31
CA GLY A 151 -0.41 8.78 3.62
C GLY A 151 0.63 7.95 4.37
N TRP A 152 1.74 8.59 4.76
CA TRP A 152 2.83 8.01 5.54
C TRP A 152 3.16 8.84 6.80
N GLY A 153 3.76 8.20 7.80
CA GLY A 153 4.00 8.82 9.11
C GLY A 153 2.71 9.01 9.91
N HIS A 154 2.82 9.68 11.06
CA HIS A 154 1.68 9.96 11.94
C HIS A 154 0.82 8.71 12.25
N ALA A 155 -0.50 8.78 12.04
CA ALA A 155 -1.42 7.66 12.27
C ALA A 155 -1.56 6.69 11.06
N SER A 156 -0.73 6.81 10.01
CA SER A 156 -0.88 5.99 8.79
C SER A 156 -0.75 4.48 9.02
N GLU A 157 0.01 4.06 10.04
CA GLU A 157 0.20 2.66 10.41
C GLU A 157 -0.54 2.30 11.71
N ASN A 158 -1.39 3.19 12.23
CA ASN A 158 -2.13 2.92 13.46
C ASN A 158 -3.43 2.14 13.14
N PRO A 159 -3.54 0.85 13.52
CA PRO A 159 -4.70 0.01 13.18
C PRO A 159 -6.02 0.51 13.80
N GLN A 160 -5.97 1.33 14.87
CA GLN A 160 -7.17 1.89 15.47
C GLN A 160 -7.85 2.92 14.57
N LEU A 161 -7.12 3.57 13.67
CA LEU A 161 -7.66 4.58 12.76
C LEU A 161 -8.69 3.99 11.78
N PRO A 162 -8.35 3.02 10.90
CA PRO A 162 -9.34 2.41 10.01
C PRO A 162 -10.50 1.76 10.77
N GLY A 163 -10.22 1.11 11.91
CA GLY A 163 -11.26 0.49 12.74
C GLY A 163 -12.27 1.47 13.29
N SER A 164 -11.80 2.62 13.79
CA SER A 164 -12.67 3.65 14.35
C SER A 164 -13.44 4.42 13.29
N LEU A 165 -12.83 4.64 12.11
CA LEU A 165 -13.50 5.24 10.95
C LEU A 165 -14.63 4.35 10.42
N ALA A 166 -14.39 3.04 10.32
CA ALA A 166 -15.38 2.08 9.84
C ALA A 166 -16.66 2.10 10.70
N LYS A 167 -16.52 2.20 12.03
CA LYS A 167 -17.66 2.33 12.98
C LYS A 167 -18.50 3.60 12.76
N LYS A 168 -17.97 4.59 12.03
CA LYS A 168 -18.66 5.84 11.67
C LYS A 168 -19.07 5.88 10.19
N ASN A 169 -18.96 4.77 9.47
CA ASN A 169 -19.17 4.68 8.02
C ASN A 169 -18.28 5.63 7.20
N ILE A 170 -17.07 5.95 7.71
CA ILE A 170 -16.07 6.74 6.99
C ILE A 170 -15.01 5.79 6.44
N ILE A 171 -14.65 5.96 5.17
CA ILE A 171 -13.71 5.08 4.48
C ILE A 171 -12.29 5.47 4.84
N PHE A 172 -11.43 4.50 5.12
CA PHE A 172 -9.99 4.74 5.21
C PHE A 172 -9.33 4.38 3.88
N LEU A 173 -8.59 5.33 3.29
CA LEU A 173 -7.88 5.15 2.01
C LEU A 173 -6.53 4.47 2.23
N GLY A 174 -6.55 3.24 2.73
CA GLY A 174 -5.39 2.43 3.08
C GLY A 174 -5.81 0.99 3.43
N PRO A 175 -4.93 0.18 4.04
CA PRO A 175 -5.29 -1.16 4.47
C PRO A 175 -6.27 -1.15 5.64
N SER A 176 -6.97 -2.28 5.83
CA SER A 176 -7.89 -2.48 6.94
C SER A 176 -7.16 -2.55 8.29
N GLN A 177 -7.90 -2.36 9.39
CA GLN A 177 -7.38 -2.58 10.75
C GLN A 177 -6.72 -3.96 10.90
N HIS A 178 -7.39 -4.98 10.37
CA HIS A 178 -6.92 -6.36 10.43
C HIS A 178 -5.59 -6.56 9.69
N ALA A 179 -5.48 -6.03 8.46
CA ALA A 179 -4.24 -6.16 7.68
C ALA A 179 -3.09 -5.39 8.36
N MET A 180 -3.33 -4.17 8.86
CA MET A 180 -2.32 -3.40 9.60
C MET A 180 -1.85 -4.13 10.86
N TRP A 181 -2.77 -4.68 11.64
CA TRP A 181 -2.43 -5.36 12.89
C TRP A 181 -1.62 -6.65 12.63
N SER A 182 -1.98 -7.39 11.58
CA SER A 182 -1.28 -8.60 11.16
C SER A 182 0.17 -8.36 10.70
N LEU A 183 0.47 -7.12 10.28
CA LEU A 183 1.76 -6.74 9.70
C LEU A 183 2.60 -5.83 10.63
N GLY A 184 1.99 -5.25 11.67
CA GLY A 184 2.64 -4.25 12.53
C GLY A 184 3.69 -4.83 13.47
N ASP A 185 3.60 -6.12 13.79
CA ASP A 185 4.59 -6.82 14.60
C ASP A 185 5.55 -7.63 13.70
N LYS A 186 6.86 -7.45 13.90
CA LYS A 186 7.90 -8.05 13.05
C LYS A 186 7.95 -9.57 13.19
N ILE A 187 7.71 -10.10 14.38
CA ILE A 187 7.66 -11.55 14.64
C ILE A 187 6.45 -12.13 13.91
N ALA A 188 5.29 -11.49 14.09
CA ALA A 188 4.05 -11.92 13.47
C ALA A 188 4.15 -11.91 11.93
N ALA A 189 4.61 -10.79 11.36
CA ALA A 189 4.79 -10.65 9.93
C ALA A 189 5.75 -11.70 9.34
N THR A 190 6.82 -12.04 10.06
CA THR A 190 7.81 -13.05 9.61
C THR A 190 7.23 -14.47 9.61
N ILE A 191 6.43 -14.83 10.63
CA ILE A 191 5.71 -16.12 10.66
C ILE A 191 4.71 -16.20 9.51
N LEU A 192 3.96 -15.14 9.23
CA LEU A 192 3.03 -15.09 8.10
C LEU A 192 3.76 -15.24 6.77
N ALA A 193 4.88 -14.53 6.57
CA ALA A 193 5.72 -14.63 5.39
C ALA A 193 6.19 -16.08 5.16
N GLN A 194 6.69 -16.75 6.21
CA GLN A 194 7.04 -18.17 6.14
C GLN A 194 5.85 -19.04 5.77
N SER A 195 4.66 -18.77 6.31
CA SER A 195 3.47 -19.59 6.08
C SER A 195 3.04 -19.61 4.60
N VAL A 196 3.41 -18.59 3.81
CA VAL A 196 3.15 -18.54 2.36
C VAL A 196 4.42 -18.65 1.51
N ASN A 197 5.44 -19.31 2.04
CA ASN A 197 6.70 -19.61 1.34
C ASN A 197 7.37 -18.34 0.79
N VAL A 198 7.34 -17.25 1.55
CA VAL A 198 8.21 -16.11 1.34
C VAL A 198 9.51 -16.38 2.09
N PRO A 199 10.68 -16.32 1.45
CA PRO A 199 11.96 -16.51 2.14
C PRO A 199 12.15 -15.49 3.26
N THR A 200 12.66 -15.92 4.41
CA THR A 200 12.96 -15.08 5.57
C THR A 200 14.38 -15.32 6.02
N VAL A 201 15.03 -14.28 6.55
CA VAL A 201 16.37 -14.40 7.15
C VAL A 201 16.34 -15.43 8.28
N PRO A 202 17.37 -16.29 8.45
CA PRO A 202 17.45 -17.18 9.60
C PRO A 202 17.29 -16.41 10.92
N TRP A 203 16.33 -16.82 11.73
CA TRP A 203 15.90 -16.12 12.94
C TRP A 203 15.37 -17.11 14.00
N SER A 204 15.11 -16.64 15.21
CA SER A 204 14.68 -17.49 16.34
C SER A 204 13.40 -18.29 16.07
N GLY A 205 12.52 -17.83 15.17
CA GLY A 205 11.30 -18.50 14.74
C GLY A 205 11.35 -19.17 13.35
N SER A 206 12.53 -19.51 12.82
CA SER A 206 12.69 -20.04 11.43
C SER A 206 11.88 -21.32 11.13
N HIS A 207 11.48 -22.06 12.17
CA HIS A 207 10.73 -23.31 12.07
C HIS A 207 9.22 -23.12 12.14
N LEU A 208 8.75 -21.91 12.45
CA LEU A 208 7.34 -21.61 12.66
C LEU A 208 6.62 -21.38 11.33
N ARG A 209 5.53 -22.10 11.09
CA ARG A 209 4.61 -21.86 9.98
C ARG A 209 3.19 -22.12 10.46
N LEU A 210 2.25 -21.33 9.95
CA LEU A 210 0.83 -21.62 10.08
C LEU A 210 0.49 -22.77 9.12
N ASP A 211 -0.31 -23.70 9.61
CA ASP A 211 -0.99 -24.66 8.75
C ASP A 211 -2.19 -23.95 8.11
N LEU A 212 -2.09 -23.70 6.81
CA LEU A 212 -3.15 -23.03 6.05
C LEU A 212 -4.15 -24.02 5.43
N ASP A 213 -3.85 -25.32 5.48
CA ASP A 213 -4.64 -26.38 4.82
C ASP A 213 -5.70 -26.99 5.77
N HIS A 214 -5.52 -26.87 7.09
CA HIS A 214 -6.53 -27.26 8.08
C HIS A 214 -7.57 -26.13 8.29
N GLU A 215 -8.54 -26.08 7.37
CA GLU A 215 -9.71 -25.19 7.45
C GLU A 215 -10.70 -25.62 8.54
N ASP A 216 -10.71 -24.93 9.68
CA ASP A 216 -11.97 -24.69 10.40
C ASP A 216 -12.68 -23.51 9.70
N GLN A 217 -13.66 -23.85 8.86
CA GLN A 217 -14.42 -22.96 7.96
C GLN A 217 -15.39 -21.98 8.66
N GLN A 218 -15.11 -21.43 9.85
CA GLN A 218 -16.12 -20.62 10.55
C GLN A 218 -15.72 -19.28 11.16
N ASP A 219 -14.45 -18.87 11.18
CA ASP A 219 -14.12 -17.52 11.66
C ASP A 219 -13.83 -16.55 10.51
N GLU A 220 -14.89 -15.88 10.03
CA GLU A 220 -14.80 -14.64 9.23
C GLU A 220 -14.07 -13.49 9.98
N HIS A 221 -13.71 -13.73 11.25
CA HIS A 221 -12.94 -12.85 12.12
C HIS A 221 -11.68 -13.58 12.63
N ARG A 222 -10.71 -13.90 11.76
CA ARG A 222 -9.34 -14.26 12.20
C ARG A 222 -8.67 -13.03 12.84
N GLU A 223 -9.15 -12.54 13.98
CA GLU A 223 -8.58 -11.37 14.64
C GLU A 223 -7.11 -11.59 15.03
N ASN A 224 -6.68 -12.84 15.21
CA ASN A 224 -5.28 -13.23 15.41
C ASN A 224 -4.90 -14.39 14.49
N PHE A 225 -4.10 -14.12 13.44
CA PHE A 225 -3.54 -15.20 12.61
C PHE A 225 -2.60 -16.13 13.38
N ILE A 226 -2.01 -15.65 14.47
CA ILE A 226 -0.93 -16.34 15.18
C ILE A 226 -1.34 -16.58 16.63
N ALA A 227 -1.39 -17.85 17.01
CA ALA A 227 -1.60 -18.24 18.40
C ALA A 227 -0.49 -17.67 19.30
N ARG A 228 -0.86 -17.18 20.49
CA ARG A 228 0.09 -16.55 21.41
C ARG A 228 1.24 -17.47 21.81
N GLU A 229 1.00 -18.78 21.88
CA GLU A 229 2.04 -19.79 22.13
C GLU A 229 3.07 -19.85 21.00
N MET A 230 2.61 -19.86 19.75
CA MET A 230 3.48 -19.82 18.57
C MET A 230 4.32 -18.54 18.57
N PHE A 231 3.68 -17.38 18.80
CA PHE A 231 4.37 -16.11 18.91
C PHE A 231 5.46 -16.13 20.00
N ASN A 232 5.09 -16.56 21.22
CA ASN A 232 6.01 -16.62 22.35
C ASN A 232 7.19 -17.57 22.13
N SER A 233 7.00 -18.64 21.36
CA SER A 233 8.07 -19.60 21.04
C SER A 233 9.17 -19.01 20.15
N ALA A 234 8.89 -17.92 19.43
CA ALA A 234 9.88 -17.18 18.65
C ALA A 234 10.67 -16.16 19.51
N CYS A 235 10.17 -15.85 20.71
CA CYS A 235 10.70 -14.81 21.56
C CYS A 235 11.82 -15.32 22.47
N ILE A 236 12.81 -14.48 22.70
CA ILE A 236 13.91 -14.72 23.63
C ILE A 236 13.62 -14.06 24.96
N THR A 237 13.69 -14.84 26.03
CA THR A 237 13.24 -14.43 27.36
C THR A 237 14.39 -14.01 28.29
N ASN A 238 15.61 -14.48 28.03
CA ASN A 238 16.75 -14.20 28.89
C ASN A 238 18.09 -14.17 28.13
N ALA A 239 19.10 -13.57 28.75
CA ALA A 239 20.42 -13.36 28.15
C ALA A 239 21.16 -14.68 27.80
N LYS A 240 20.98 -15.74 28.59
CA LYS A 240 21.62 -17.04 28.34
C LYS A 240 21.04 -17.69 27.08
N GLU A 241 19.71 -17.76 27.01
CA GLU A 241 18.98 -18.22 25.82
C GLU A 241 19.37 -17.39 24.58
N CYS A 242 19.52 -16.07 24.74
CA CYS A 242 19.99 -15.21 23.66
C CYS A 242 21.35 -15.65 23.10
N ALA A 243 22.32 -15.94 23.95
CA ALA A 243 23.66 -16.35 23.52
C ALA A 243 23.64 -17.71 22.82
N GLU A 244 22.90 -18.68 23.36
CA GLU A 244 22.74 -20.03 22.79
C GLU A 244 22.09 -19.95 21.40
N LYS A 245 20.97 -19.23 21.27
CA LYS A 245 20.27 -19.07 19.99
C LYS A 245 21.06 -18.26 18.97
N CYS A 246 21.82 -17.25 19.39
CA CYS A 246 22.75 -16.55 18.50
C CYS A 246 23.82 -17.49 17.92
N GLN A 247 24.30 -18.46 18.72
CA GLN A 247 25.28 -19.45 18.26
C GLN A 247 24.66 -20.45 17.28
N GLU A 248 23.41 -20.88 17.51
CA GLU A 248 22.64 -21.73 16.58
C GLU A 248 22.40 -21.03 15.23
N ILE A 249 22.00 -19.75 15.23
CA ILE A 249 21.79 -18.95 14.02
C ILE A 249 23.13 -18.62 13.31
N GLY A 250 24.20 -18.46 14.09
CA GLY A 250 25.53 -18.12 13.63
C GLY A 250 25.76 -16.60 13.55
N PHE A 251 26.89 -16.13 14.08
CA PHE A 251 27.25 -14.71 14.10
C PHE A 251 27.64 -14.14 12.72
N PRO A 252 27.49 -12.81 12.50
CA PRO A 252 26.84 -11.84 13.39
C PRO A 252 25.31 -11.99 13.44
N VAL A 253 24.70 -11.62 14.57
CA VAL A 253 23.24 -11.71 14.81
C VAL A 253 22.71 -10.36 15.31
N MET A 254 21.53 -9.97 14.84
CA MET A 254 20.76 -8.84 15.35
C MET A 254 19.81 -9.29 16.45
N ILE A 255 19.88 -8.63 17.61
CA ILE A 255 18.92 -8.72 18.71
C ILE A 255 17.94 -7.57 18.54
N LYS A 256 16.64 -7.88 18.41
CA LYS A 256 15.61 -6.88 18.10
C LYS A 256 14.43 -6.99 19.06
N ALA A 257 14.03 -5.87 19.65
CA ALA A 257 12.72 -5.69 20.25
C ALA A 257 11.66 -5.53 19.13
N SER A 258 10.55 -6.27 19.22
CA SER A 258 9.48 -6.20 18.22
C SER A 258 8.85 -4.80 18.14
N GLU A 259 8.62 -4.19 19.30
CA GLU A 259 7.98 -2.87 19.47
C GLU A 259 8.98 -1.70 19.43
N GLY A 260 10.24 -1.97 19.08
CA GLY A 260 11.28 -0.94 18.94
C GLY A 260 11.10 -0.11 17.67
N GLY A 261 10.95 1.21 17.84
CA GLY A 261 10.89 2.19 16.74
C GLY A 261 12.19 2.99 16.56
N GLY A 262 12.50 3.41 15.32
CA GLY A 262 13.58 4.36 15.02
C GLY A 262 14.99 3.89 15.44
N GLY A 263 15.26 2.59 15.37
CA GLY A 263 16.55 2.00 15.76
C GLY A 263 16.71 1.65 17.25
N LYS A 264 15.74 2.01 18.10
CA LYS A 264 15.73 1.60 19.52
C LYS A 264 15.45 0.10 19.65
N GLY A 265 16.10 -0.55 20.62
CA GLY A 265 15.92 -1.97 20.86
C GLY A 265 16.55 -2.86 19.77
N ILE A 266 17.53 -2.35 19.03
CA ILE A 266 18.25 -3.09 17.99
C ILE A 266 19.74 -3.11 18.34
N ARG A 267 20.35 -4.30 18.38
CA ARG A 267 21.79 -4.47 18.64
C ARG A 267 22.40 -5.56 17.76
N LYS A 268 23.62 -5.33 17.26
CA LYS A 268 24.40 -6.32 16.52
C LYS A 268 25.38 -7.00 17.47
N ALA A 269 25.23 -8.30 17.66
CA ALA A 269 26.17 -9.13 18.42
C ALA A 269 27.15 -9.84 17.47
N GLN A 270 28.44 -9.79 17.80
CA GLN A 270 29.50 -10.46 17.03
C GLN A 270 29.89 -11.82 17.61
N ASN A 271 29.57 -12.08 18.88
CA ASN A 271 29.87 -13.33 19.59
C ASN A 271 28.96 -13.50 20.81
N ALA A 272 29.05 -14.66 21.48
CA ALA A 272 28.18 -15.05 22.59
C ALA A 272 28.30 -14.12 23.81
N ASP A 273 29.51 -13.69 24.16
CA ASP A 273 29.74 -12.79 25.31
C ASP A 273 29.07 -11.42 25.09
N GLN A 274 29.19 -10.87 23.87
CA GLN A 274 28.48 -9.65 23.50
C GLN A 274 26.97 -9.84 23.50
N ALA A 275 26.47 -10.98 23.02
CA ALA A 275 25.03 -11.23 22.92
C ALA A 275 24.32 -11.10 24.28
N MET A 276 24.90 -11.65 25.36
CA MET A 276 24.31 -11.55 26.70
C MET A 276 24.19 -10.09 27.18
N SER A 277 25.26 -9.31 27.02
CA SER A 277 25.28 -7.90 27.43
C SER A 277 24.31 -7.06 26.60
N LEU A 278 24.32 -7.25 25.28
CA LEU A 278 23.47 -6.52 24.35
C LEU A 278 21.99 -6.86 24.50
N PHE A 279 21.64 -8.09 24.87
CA PHE A 279 20.26 -8.46 25.20
C PHE A 279 19.71 -7.60 26.34
N ASN A 280 20.46 -7.47 27.44
CA ASN A 280 20.05 -6.65 28.57
C ASN A 280 19.93 -5.16 28.18
N GLN A 281 20.77 -4.67 27.27
CA GLN A 281 20.61 -3.32 26.72
C GLN A 281 19.28 -3.17 25.97
N VAL A 282 18.92 -4.13 25.11
CA VAL A 282 17.66 -4.10 24.36
C VAL A 282 16.46 -4.12 25.30
N VAL A 283 16.47 -4.99 26.33
CA VAL A 283 15.42 -5.04 27.38
C VAL A 283 15.27 -3.68 28.06
N ASN A 284 16.38 -3.02 28.41
CA ASN A 284 16.34 -1.73 29.09
C ASN A 284 15.89 -0.58 28.17
N GLU A 285 16.20 -0.65 26.88
CA GLU A 285 15.76 0.36 25.90
C GLU A 285 14.28 0.27 25.58
N VAL A 286 13.73 -0.94 25.55
CA VAL A 286 12.32 -1.20 25.23
C VAL A 286 11.71 -2.16 26.26
N PRO A 287 11.46 -1.70 27.50
CA PRO A 287 10.97 -2.56 28.57
C PRO A 287 9.62 -3.20 28.21
N GLY A 288 9.51 -4.51 28.40
CA GLY A 288 8.28 -5.28 28.17
C GLY A 288 8.05 -5.72 26.72
N SER A 289 8.82 -5.21 25.76
CA SER A 289 8.70 -5.65 24.37
C SER A 289 9.20 -7.09 24.20
N PRO A 290 8.52 -7.93 23.40
CA PRO A 290 9.06 -9.19 22.91
C PRO A 290 10.40 -8.96 22.19
N ILE A 291 11.36 -9.86 22.38
CA ILE A 291 12.68 -9.81 21.73
C ILE A 291 12.83 -11.05 20.85
N PHE A 292 13.37 -10.87 19.65
CA PHE A 292 13.70 -11.96 18.74
C PHE A 292 15.11 -11.76 18.16
N LEU A 293 15.66 -12.81 17.57
CA LEU A 293 17.00 -12.81 16.98
C LEU A 293 16.91 -13.07 15.50
N MET A 294 17.71 -12.38 14.69
CA MET A 294 17.83 -12.65 13.26
C MET A 294 19.28 -12.54 12.81
N LYS A 295 19.69 -13.37 11.86
CA LYS A 295 21.01 -13.28 11.24
C LYS A 295 21.24 -11.86 10.72
N CYS A 296 22.41 -11.30 11.01
CA CYS A 296 22.82 -10.04 10.43
C CYS A 296 23.43 -10.34 9.06
N LEU A 297 22.68 -10.05 7.99
CA LEU A 297 23.20 -10.08 6.65
C LEU A 297 24.02 -8.81 6.38
N GLU A 298 25.17 -8.96 5.75
CA GLU A 298 26.08 -7.88 5.41
C GLU A 298 26.20 -7.80 3.88
N HIS A 299 26.53 -6.62 3.34
CA HIS A 299 26.69 -6.41 1.89
C HIS A 299 25.45 -6.72 1.03
N VAL A 300 24.26 -6.70 1.64
CA VAL A 300 22.98 -6.86 0.95
C VAL A 300 22.45 -5.53 0.40
N ARG A 301 21.58 -5.63 -0.60
CA ARG A 301 20.74 -4.55 -1.12
C ARG A 301 19.41 -4.51 -0.37
N HIS A 302 18.83 -3.33 -0.27
CA HIS A 302 17.48 -3.13 0.23
C HIS A 302 16.57 -2.88 -0.96
N LEU A 303 15.77 -3.89 -1.31
CA LEU A 303 14.87 -3.85 -2.46
C LEU A 303 13.42 -3.86 -1.97
N GLU A 304 12.54 -3.29 -2.77
CA GLU A 304 11.12 -3.15 -2.43
C GLU A 304 10.26 -3.57 -3.60
N VAL A 305 9.09 -4.16 -3.30
CA VAL A 305 8.02 -4.36 -4.27
C VAL A 305 6.86 -3.47 -3.90
N GLN A 306 6.42 -2.63 -4.85
CA GLN A 306 5.18 -1.88 -4.69
C GLN A 306 4.00 -2.83 -4.90
N VAL A 307 3.16 -2.98 -3.88
CA VAL A 307 1.91 -3.73 -3.95
C VAL A 307 0.72 -2.79 -4.07
N LEU A 308 -0.27 -3.19 -4.86
CA LEU A 308 -1.59 -2.59 -4.89
C LEU A 308 -2.65 -3.69 -4.82
N ALA A 309 -3.62 -3.57 -3.92
CA ALA A 309 -4.67 -4.57 -3.72
C ALA A 309 -6.06 -3.93 -3.62
N ASP A 310 -7.08 -4.58 -4.21
CA ASP A 310 -8.47 -4.18 -4.04
C ASP A 310 -9.16 -4.93 -2.88
N SER A 311 -10.39 -4.53 -2.55
CA SER A 311 -11.17 -5.14 -1.47
C SER A 311 -11.75 -6.53 -1.81
N TYR A 312 -11.38 -7.12 -2.96
CA TYR A 312 -11.94 -8.39 -3.45
C TYR A 312 -10.88 -9.51 -3.48
N GLY A 313 -9.75 -9.31 -2.80
CA GLY A 313 -8.66 -10.28 -2.70
C GLY A 313 -7.71 -10.28 -3.91
N ASN A 314 -7.86 -9.34 -4.84
CA ASN A 314 -6.89 -9.18 -5.93
C ASN A 314 -5.73 -8.32 -5.44
N ALA A 315 -4.50 -8.76 -5.73
CA ALA A 315 -3.28 -8.01 -5.45
C ALA A 315 -2.32 -8.13 -6.64
N ILE A 316 -1.59 -7.05 -6.91
CA ILE A 316 -0.61 -6.93 -8.00
C ILE A 316 0.67 -6.27 -7.51
N SER A 317 1.74 -6.47 -8.26
CA SER A 317 3.00 -5.73 -8.14
C SER A 317 3.10 -4.64 -9.21
N LEU A 318 3.64 -3.48 -8.84
CA LEU A 318 3.87 -2.33 -9.71
C LEU A 318 5.37 -2.07 -9.85
N PHE A 319 6.15 -3.11 -10.21
CA PHE A 319 7.61 -3.10 -10.15
C PHE A 319 8.14 -2.90 -8.72
N GLY A 320 9.39 -2.50 -8.61
CA GLY A 320 10.06 -2.24 -7.34
C GLY A 320 10.97 -1.05 -7.34
N ARG A 321 11.54 -0.82 -6.16
CA ARG A 321 12.52 0.23 -5.89
C ARG A 321 13.76 -0.36 -5.22
N ASP A 322 14.92 0.18 -5.57
CA ASP A 322 16.15 -0.05 -4.83
C ASP A 322 16.40 1.18 -3.92
N CYS A 323 16.39 0.96 -2.61
CA CYS A 323 16.58 1.98 -1.59
C CYS A 323 17.82 1.66 -0.74
N SER A 324 18.82 0.99 -1.33
CA SER A 324 20.02 0.53 -0.62
C SER A 324 20.88 1.68 -0.08
N VAL A 325 20.80 2.88 -0.67
CA VAL A 325 21.57 4.04 -0.20
C VAL A 325 20.85 4.69 0.97
N GLN A 326 21.26 4.27 2.16
CA GLN A 326 20.70 4.73 3.43
C GLN A 326 21.79 5.34 4.31
N ARG A 327 21.40 6.33 5.11
CA ARG A 327 22.24 6.90 6.17
C ARG A 327 21.55 6.73 7.50
N ARG A 328 22.15 5.96 8.43
CA ARG A 328 21.57 5.66 9.76
C ARG A 328 20.11 5.17 9.66
N HIS A 329 19.85 4.25 8.72
CA HIS A 329 18.52 3.69 8.42
C HIS A 329 17.50 4.67 7.82
N GLN A 330 17.93 5.87 7.42
CA GLN A 330 17.11 6.79 6.64
C GLN A 330 17.41 6.60 5.15
N LYS A 331 16.37 6.38 4.34
CA LYS A 331 16.46 6.34 2.87
C LYS A 331 16.77 7.75 2.34
N ILE A 332 17.81 7.85 1.50
CA ILE A 332 18.31 9.13 0.96
C ILE A 332 18.17 9.18 -0.57
N LEU A 333 18.49 8.06 -1.22
CA LEU A 333 18.28 7.86 -2.65
C LEU A 333 17.44 6.60 -2.83
N GLU A 334 16.43 6.68 -3.69
CA GLU A 334 15.77 5.51 -4.25
C GLU A 334 15.77 5.57 -5.77
N GLU A 335 15.73 4.39 -6.38
CA GLU A 335 15.64 4.28 -7.83
C GLU A 335 14.64 3.20 -8.25
N ALA A 336 13.99 3.39 -9.41
CA ALA A 336 13.02 2.46 -9.97
C ALA A 336 13.20 2.33 -11.49
N PRO A 337 12.99 1.16 -12.10
CA PRO A 337 12.78 -0.13 -11.42
C PRO A 337 14.07 -0.63 -10.76
N CYS A 338 13.98 -1.69 -9.95
CA CYS A 338 15.15 -2.45 -9.50
C CYS A 338 15.94 -2.99 -10.69
N VAL A 339 17.22 -2.64 -10.80
CA VAL A 339 18.12 -3.15 -11.85
C VAL A 339 19.22 -4.07 -11.29
N THR A 340 19.39 -4.12 -9.97
CA THR A 340 20.48 -4.89 -9.32
C THR A 340 20.18 -6.38 -9.24
N ALA A 341 18.92 -6.77 -9.08
CA ALA A 341 18.51 -8.18 -9.11
C ALA A 341 18.24 -8.65 -10.55
N PRO A 342 18.64 -9.88 -10.93
CA PRO A 342 18.22 -10.49 -12.19
C PRO A 342 16.68 -10.54 -12.30
N ALA A 343 16.16 -10.44 -13.53
CA ALA A 343 14.71 -10.36 -13.76
C ALA A 343 13.93 -11.52 -13.12
N HIS A 344 14.43 -12.76 -13.23
CA HIS A 344 13.78 -13.94 -12.67
C HIS A 344 13.73 -13.93 -11.13
N VAL A 345 14.76 -13.38 -10.47
CA VAL A 345 14.79 -13.20 -9.01
C VAL A 345 13.78 -12.14 -8.60
N PHE A 346 13.74 -11.02 -9.32
CA PHE A 346 12.81 -9.94 -9.01
C PHE A 346 11.34 -10.36 -9.27
N GLU A 347 11.08 -11.14 -10.31
CA GLU A 347 9.76 -11.76 -10.54
C GLU A 347 9.35 -12.66 -9.35
N ALA A 348 10.27 -13.43 -8.80
CA ALA A 348 10.01 -14.23 -7.59
C ALA A 348 9.74 -13.37 -6.34
N MET A 349 10.40 -12.21 -6.20
CA MET A 349 10.08 -11.22 -5.15
C MET A 349 8.66 -10.65 -5.33
N GLU A 350 8.27 -10.34 -6.56
CA GLU A 350 6.92 -9.84 -6.87
C GLU A 350 5.84 -10.86 -6.55
N GLU A 351 6.04 -12.12 -6.94
CA GLU A 351 5.15 -13.23 -6.60
C GLU A 351 5.02 -13.42 -5.09
N ALA A 352 6.14 -13.38 -4.37
CA ALA A 352 6.19 -13.48 -2.92
C ALA A 352 5.41 -12.33 -2.25
N ALA A 353 5.58 -11.10 -2.74
CA ALA A 353 4.87 -9.94 -2.23
C ALA A 353 3.34 -10.04 -2.45
N ILE A 354 2.92 -10.52 -3.62
CA ILE A 354 1.51 -10.75 -3.95
C ILE A 354 0.90 -11.83 -3.05
N ARG A 355 1.60 -12.95 -2.82
CA ARG A 355 1.13 -14.00 -1.88
C ARG A 355 0.94 -13.44 -0.47
N MET A 356 1.90 -12.65 -0.01
CA MET A 356 1.85 -12.02 1.32
C MET A 356 0.66 -11.07 1.45
N ALA A 357 0.43 -10.21 0.45
CA ALA A 357 -0.69 -9.29 0.44
C ALA A 357 -2.06 -10.00 0.42
N LYS A 358 -2.18 -11.09 -0.36
CA LYS A 358 -3.40 -11.91 -0.41
C LYS A 358 -3.68 -12.60 0.91
N LEU A 359 -2.66 -13.16 1.57
CA LEU A 359 -2.79 -13.87 2.85
C LEU A 359 -3.46 -13.00 3.93
N VAL A 360 -3.03 -11.74 4.06
CA VAL A 360 -3.51 -10.83 5.10
C VAL A 360 -4.74 -10.02 4.70
N GLY A 361 -5.34 -10.33 3.55
CA GLY A 361 -6.47 -9.57 3.01
C GLY A 361 -6.14 -8.08 2.82
N TYR A 362 -4.94 -7.79 2.32
CA TYR A 362 -4.45 -6.42 2.18
C TYR A 362 -5.31 -5.62 1.18
N THR A 363 -5.42 -4.30 1.40
CA THR A 363 -6.14 -3.38 0.51
C THR A 363 -5.37 -2.08 0.35
N SER A 364 -5.59 -1.36 -0.77
CA SER A 364 -4.89 -0.13 -1.12
C SER A 364 -3.41 -0.37 -1.47
N ALA A 365 -2.58 0.67 -1.37
CA ALA A 365 -1.15 0.60 -1.64
C ALA A 365 -0.36 0.09 -0.41
N GLY A 366 0.65 -0.72 -0.64
CA GLY A 366 1.59 -1.20 0.38
C GLY A 366 2.96 -1.47 -0.23
N THR A 367 3.97 -1.65 0.59
CA THR A 367 5.32 -2.00 0.11
C THR A 367 5.83 -3.20 0.87
N VAL A 368 6.24 -4.24 0.15
CA VAL A 368 6.99 -5.36 0.75
C VAL A 368 8.47 -5.08 0.58
N GLU A 369 9.21 -5.09 1.68
CA GLU A 369 10.64 -4.83 1.70
C GLU A 369 11.43 -6.13 1.82
N TYR A 370 12.54 -6.21 1.10
CA TYR A 370 13.42 -7.36 1.01
C TYR A 370 14.87 -6.96 1.21
N LEU A 371 15.64 -7.83 1.85
CA LEU A 371 17.09 -7.86 1.76
C LEU A 371 17.48 -8.79 0.61
N TYR A 372 18.32 -8.32 -0.30
CA TYR A 372 18.80 -9.09 -1.46
C TYR A 372 20.32 -9.23 -1.42
N ASP A 373 20.82 -10.46 -1.48
CA ASP A 373 22.25 -10.73 -1.57
C ASP A 373 22.67 -10.86 -3.05
N PRO A 374 23.45 -9.92 -3.59
CA PRO A 374 23.88 -9.96 -4.98
C PRO A 374 24.89 -11.07 -5.29
N HIS A 375 25.47 -11.73 -4.28
CA HIS A 375 26.42 -12.83 -4.47
C HIS A 375 25.75 -14.19 -4.55
N THR A 376 24.72 -14.42 -3.73
CA THR A 376 23.96 -15.69 -3.73
C THR A 376 22.69 -15.64 -4.57
N GLU A 377 22.28 -14.43 -5.00
CA GLU A 377 21.00 -14.15 -5.66
C GLU A 377 19.78 -14.49 -4.79
N GLU A 378 19.98 -14.69 -3.49
CA GLU A 378 18.90 -14.93 -2.54
C GLU A 378 18.29 -13.61 -2.06
N PHE A 379 16.99 -13.66 -1.74
CA PHE A 379 16.29 -12.55 -1.12
C PHE A 379 15.53 -13.01 0.10
N PHE A 380 15.30 -12.10 1.04
CA PHE A 380 14.69 -12.38 2.32
C PHE A 380 13.75 -11.25 2.71
N PHE A 381 12.53 -11.60 3.11
CA PHE A 381 11.53 -10.67 3.61
C PHE A 381 12.05 -9.91 4.83
N LEU A 382 11.81 -8.60 4.83
CA LEU A 382 12.12 -7.71 5.95
C LEU A 382 10.84 -7.27 6.66
N GLU A 383 9.91 -6.67 5.94
CA GLU A 383 8.62 -6.21 6.46
C GLU A 383 7.64 -5.89 5.31
N LEU A 384 6.36 -5.68 5.65
CA LEU A 384 5.38 -5.07 4.76
C LEU A 384 4.90 -3.78 5.39
N ASN A 385 5.28 -2.65 4.78
CA ASN A 385 4.87 -1.32 5.23
C ASN A 385 3.43 -1.04 4.80
N PRO A 386 2.45 -0.94 5.74
CA PRO A 386 1.03 -0.95 5.44
C PRO A 386 0.50 0.44 5.03
N ARG A 387 1.22 1.10 4.11
CA ARG A 387 0.97 2.47 3.67
C ARG A 387 1.59 2.75 2.30
N LEU A 388 1.18 3.88 1.70
CA LEU A 388 1.91 4.47 0.58
C LEU A 388 3.24 5.04 1.10
N GLN A 389 4.34 4.80 0.39
CA GLN A 389 5.64 5.36 0.76
C GLN A 389 5.89 6.73 0.10
N VAL A 390 6.79 7.55 0.65
CA VAL A 390 7.02 8.92 0.16
C VAL A 390 7.61 8.92 -1.26
N GLU A 391 8.23 7.82 -1.64
CA GLU A 391 9.07 7.64 -2.83
C GLU A 391 8.30 6.87 -3.93
N HIS A 392 7.00 6.67 -3.70
CA HIS A 392 6.05 6.14 -4.68
C HIS A 392 6.07 6.84 -6.06
N PRO A 393 6.42 8.14 -6.22
CA PRO A 393 6.47 8.74 -7.55
C PRO A 393 7.50 8.10 -8.48
N CYS A 394 8.54 7.44 -7.94
CA CYS A 394 9.44 6.58 -8.72
C CYS A 394 8.66 5.48 -9.42
N THR A 395 7.84 4.77 -8.65
CA THR A 395 6.97 3.71 -9.16
C THR A 395 5.88 4.25 -10.09
N GLU A 396 5.26 5.38 -9.77
CA GLU A 396 4.22 5.97 -10.62
C GLU A 396 4.71 6.24 -12.04
N VAL A 397 5.96 6.71 -12.19
CA VAL A 397 6.53 7.05 -13.49
C VAL A 397 6.89 5.81 -14.30
N VAL A 398 7.54 4.81 -13.69
CA VAL A 398 7.90 3.58 -14.41
C VAL A 398 6.66 2.75 -14.77
N ALA A 399 5.64 2.75 -13.89
CA ALA A 399 4.39 2.05 -14.11
C ALA A 399 3.40 2.82 -15.00
N ASP A 400 3.53 4.15 -15.08
CA ASP A 400 2.50 5.06 -15.62
C ASP A 400 1.15 4.88 -14.88
N VAL A 401 1.22 4.92 -13.54
CA VAL A 401 0.08 4.70 -12.64
C VAL A 401 0.02 5.81 -11.60
N ASN A 402 -1.13 6.46 -11.44
CA ASN A 402 -1.40 7.41 -10.37
C ASN A 402 -1.83 6.67 -9.10
N LEU A 403 -0.89 6.44 -8.19
CA LEU A 403 -1.11 5.64 -6.99
C LEU A 403 -2.15 6.24 -6.04
N PRO A 404 -2.12 7.55 -5.70
CA PRO A 404 -3.18 8.20 -4.93
C PRO A 404 -4.58 8.08 -5.53
N ALA A 405 -4.70 8.17 -6.86
CA ALA A 405 -5.99 7.97 -7.54
C ALA A 405 -6.45 6.52 -7.44
N CYS A 406 -5.54 5.55 -7.62
CA CYS A 406 -5.86 4.14 -7.41
C CYS A 406 -6.34 3.88 -5.96
N GLN A 407 -5.72 4.48 -4.94
CA GLN A 407 -6.19 4.37 -3.55
C GLN A 407 -7.63 4.90 -3.39
N LEU A 408 -7.95 6.02 -4.03
CA LEU A 408 -9.31 6.60 -4.02
C LEU A 408 -10.30 5.67 -4.73
N GLU A 409 -9.97 5.17 -5.91
CA GLU A 409 -10.81 4.28 -6.72
C GLU A 409 -11.07 2.94 -6.00
N ILE A 410 -10.05 2.34 -5.41
CA ILE A 410 -10.19 1.17 -4.53
C ILE A 410 -11.06 1.50 -3.32
N GLY A 411 -10.88 2.68 -2.71
CA GLY A 411 -11.72 3.14 -1.60
C GLY A 411 -13.20 3.31 -1.97
N MET A 412 -13.50 3.67 -3.22
CA MET A 412 -14.86 3.67 -3.79
C MET A 412 -15.38 2.24 -4.10
N GLY A 413 -14.54 1.22 -3.95
CA GLY A 413 -14.87 -0.17 -4.16
C GLY A 413 -14.68 -0.66 -5.60
N LEU A 414 -13.89 0.04 -6.41
CA LEU A 414 -13.51 -0.48 -7.73
C LEU A 414 -12.55 -1.66 -7.58
N ARG A 415 -12.70 -2.62 -8.49
CA ARG A 415 -11.76 -3.73 -8.68
C ARG A 415 -10.55 -3.24 -9.48
N LEU A 416 -9.40 -3.87 -9.27
CA LEU A 416 -8.16 -3.49 -9.98
C LEU A 416 -8.33 -3.47 -11.51
N HIS A 417 -9.05 -4.44 -12.09
CA HIS A 417 -9.28 -4.50 -13.54
C HIS A 417 -10.21 -3.38 -14.07
N GLN A 418 -10.92 -2.65 -13.21
CA GLN A 418 -11.76 -1.52 -13.59
C GLN A 418 -10.99 -0.19 -13.60
N ILE A 419 -9.82 -0.14 -12.96
CA ILE A 419 -9.01 1.08 -12.83
C ILE A 419 -8.25 1.32 -14.12
N LYS A 420 -8.43 2.50 -14.72
CA LYS A 420 -7.89 2.86 -16.04
C LYS A 420 -6.37 2.66 -16.12
N ASP A 421 -5.63 3.19 -15.15
CA ASP A 421 -4.17 3.12 -15.14
C ASP A 421 -3.67 1.67 -15.05
N ILE A 422 -4.36 0.82 -14.28
CA ILE A 422 -4.05 -0.62 -14.18
C ILE A 422 -4.37 -1.34 -15.50
N ARG A 423 -5.50 -1.03 -16.15
CA ARG A 423 -5.80 -1.57 -17.48
C ARG A 423 -4.73 -1.19 -18.49
N HIS A 424 -4.25 0.06 -18.48
CA HIS A 424 -3.18 0.50 -19.36
C HIS A 424 -1.87 -0.25 -19.09
N LEU A 425 -1.47 -0.35 -17.81
CA LEU A 425 -0.27 -1.09 -17.40
C LEU A 425 -0.31 -2.56 -17.87
N TYR A 426 -1.46 -3.21 -17.78
CA TYR A 426 -1.66 -4.61 -18.20
C TYR A 426 -2.12 -4.78 -19.65
N GLN A 427 -2.12 -3.69 -20.43
CA GLN A 427 -2.51 -3.67 -21.84
C GLN A 427 -3.90 -4.26 -22.10
N ILE A 428 -4.85 -4.02 -21.17
CA ILE A 428 -6.23 -4.47 -21.24
C ILE A 428 -7.06 -3.44 -22.02
N PRO A 429 -7.69 -3.80 -23.15
CA PRO A 429 -8.51 -2.87 -23.93
C PRO A 429 -9.69 -2.35 -23.13
N GLU A 430 -10.06 -1.07 -23.24
CA GLU A 430 -11.21 -0.49 -22.53
C GLU A 430 -12.53 -1.23 -22.79
N THR A 431 -12.69 -1.85 -23.97
CA THR A 431 -13.87 -2.63 -24.35
C THR A 431 -13.97 -4.01 -23.69
N SER A 432 -12.92 -4.46 -23.00
CA SER A 432 -12.92 -5.78 -22.35
C SER A 432 -13.87 -5.80 -21.15
N THR A 433 -14.86 -6.68 -21.21
CA THR A 433 -15.83 -6.98 -20.13
C THR A 433 -15.37 -8.14 -19.25
N GLN A 434 -14.09 -8.50 -19.30
CA GLN A 434 -13.59 -9.65 -18.56
C GLN A 434 -13.55 -9.34 -17.05
N ASP A 435 -14.38 -10.06 -16.30
CA ASP A 435 -14.51 -9.94 -14.84
C ASP A 435 -13.45 -10.72 -14.05
N CYS A 436 -12.83 -11.73 -14.67
CA CYS A 436 -11.76 -12.51 -14.05
C CYS A 436 -10.42 -12.19 -14.72
N PHE A 437 -9.57 -11.50 -13.97
CA PHE A 437 -8.23 -11.18 -14.39
C PHE A 437 -7.28 -11.58 -13.27
N ASP A 438 -6.52 -12.64 -13.48
CA ASP A 438 -5.36 -12.92 -12.64
C ASP A 438 -4.28 -11.90 -13.01
N LEU A 439 -4.35 -10.74 -12.38
CA LEU A 439 -3.50 -9.59 -12.66
C LEU A 439 -2.05 -9.80 -12.18
N ALA A 440 -1.74 -10.91 -11.52
CA ALA A 440 -0.38 -11.13 -11.02
C ALA A 440 0.64 -11.25 -12.17
N HIS A 441 0.31 -11.96 -13.27
CA HIS A 441 1.31 -12.33 -14.29
C HIS A 441 0.80 -12.43 -15.74
N LYS A 442 0.09 -11.43 -16.27
CA LYS A 442 -0.27 -11.38 -17.70
C LYS A 442 0.12 -10.06 -18.36
N ASN A 443 0.95 -10.10 -19.40
CA ASN A 443 1.25 -9.00 -20.33
C ASN A 443 1.42 -7.58 -19.72
N ARG A 444 2.04 -7.48 -18.53
CA ARG A 444 2.41 -6.17 -17.96
C ARG A 444 3.39 -5.47 -18.90
N ARG A 445 3.08 -4.22 -19.26
CA ARG A 445 3.95 -3.37 -20.09
C ARG A 445 5.34 -3.29 -19.45
N LYS A 446 6.40 -3.44 -20.26
CA LYS A 446 7.76 -3.21 -19.77
C LYS A 446 7.99 -1.72 -19.55
N THR A 447 8.71 -1.36 -18.48
CA THR A 447 9.19 0.02 -18.33
C THR A 447 10.27 0.32 -19.37
N ASN A 448 10.23 1.52 -19.92
CA ASN A 448 11.20 2.08 -20.85
C ASN A 448 11.96 3.27 -20.25
N CYS A 449 11.81 3.51 -18.95
CA CYS A 449 12.53 4.54 -18.23
C CYS A 449 13.04 4.02 -16.89
N HIS A 450 14.01 4.75 -16.36
CA HIS A 450 14.55 4.62 -15.03
C HIS A 450 14.39 5.96 -14.32
N VAL A 451 14.06 5.90 -13.03
CA VAL A 451 13.82 7.07 -12.18
C VAL A 451 14.77 7.00 -11.01
N ILE A 452 15.45 8.10 -10.72
CA ILE A 452 16.25 8.29 -9.50
C ILE A 452 15.62 9.42 -8.72
N ALA A 453 15.39 9.18 -7.43
CA ALA A 453 14.88 10.16 -6.50
C ALA A 453 15.90 10.50 -5.43
N VAL A 454 15.83 11.74 -4.97
CA VAL A 454 16.72 12.29 -3.95
C VAL A 454 15.88 13.01 -2.90
N ARG A 455 16.07 12.59 -1.64
CA ARG A 455 15.51 13.25 -0.46
C ARG A 455 16.24 14.56 -0.19
N ILE A 456 15.51 15.66 -0.08
CA ILE A 456 16.07 16.97 0.27
C ILE A 456 15.64 17.31 1.71
N THR A 457 16.63 17.41 2.61
CA THR A 457 16.42 17.63 4.05
C THR A 457 17.10 18.91 4.54
N SER A 458 16.66 19.43 5.69
CA SER A 458 17.31 20.53 6.42
C SER A 458 18.39 20.06 7.40
N GLU A 459 19.08 18.96 7.07
CA GLU A 459 20.13 18.37 7.91
C GLU A 459 21.52 18.86 7.49
N ASP A 460 22.33 19.34 8.43
CA ASP A 460 23.69 19.83 8.14
C ASP A 460 24.73 18.70 8.22
N PRO A 461 25.40 18.32 7.11
CA PRO A 461 26.47 17.32 7.12
C PRO A 461 27.65 17.68 8.04
N ASN A 462 27.97 18.96 8.19
CA ASN A 462 29.09 19.45 9.01
C ASN A 462 28.79 19.34 10.51
N GLU A 463 27.51 19.28 10.89
CA GLU A 463 27.06 19.10 12.27
C GLU A 463 26.57 17.67 12.55
N GLY A 464 27.02 16.70 11.75
CA GLY A 464 26.67 15.29 11.93
C GLY A 464 25.23 14.96 11.53
N PHE A 465 24.68 15.71 10.57
CA PHE A 465 23.33 15.61 10.03
C PHE A 465 22.24 15.91 11.04
N ARG A 466 22.45 16.93 11.88
CA ARG A 466 21.41 17.44 12.78
C ARG A 466 20.36 18.22 11.96
N PRO A 467 19.05 17.96 12.13
CA PRO A 467 18.01 18.77 11.52
C PRO A 467 17.98 20.19 12.09
N HIS A 468 17.78 21.18 11.22
CA HIS A 468 17.60 22.57 11.61
C HIS A 468 16.23 23.09 11.16
N PRO A 469 15.38 23.58 12.09
CA PRO A 469 14.23 24.40 11.75
C PRO A 469 14.67 25.81 11.37
N GLY A 470 13.85 26.51 10.59
CA GLY A 470 14.13 27.88 10.17
C GLY A 470 13.34 28.32 8.95
N ASP A 471 13.47 29.60 8.61
CA ASP A 471 12.81 30.18 7.44
C ASP A 471 13.56 29.83 6.15
N VAL A 472 12.78 29.65 5.09
CA VAL A 472 13.31 29.43 3.74
C VAL A 472 13.32 30.76 3.00
N GLN A 473 14.52 31.28 2.73
CA GLN A 473 14.68 32.58 2.04
C GLN A 473 14.40 32.49 0.54
N GLU A 474 14.85 31.40 -0.11
CA GLU A 474 14.69 31.21 -1.55
C GLU A 474 14.58 29.72 -1.88
N ILE A 475 13.58 29.35 -2.68
CA ILE A 475 13.55 28.09 -3.43
C ILE A 475 13.40 28.43 -4.89
N ASN A 476 14.45 28.15 -5.67
CA ASN A 476 14.43 28.27 -7.11
C ASN A 476 14.82 26.94 -7.75
N PHE A 477 13.85 26.02 -7.84
CA PHE A 477 14.04 24.73 -8.45
C PHE A 477 13.83 24.81 -9.97
N LYS A 478 14.90 24.56 -10.74
CA LYS A 478 14.86 24.57 -12.20
C LYS A 478 14.39 23.21 -12.73
N SER A 479 13.08 23.07 -12.90
CA SER A 479 12.51 21.87 -13.51
C SER A 479 12.87 21.75 -15.00
N SER A 480 12.93 20.52 -15.48
CA SER A 480 13.05 20.16 -16.90
C SER A 480 11.97 19.13 -17.27
N ARG A 481 11.98 18.64 -18.51
CA ARG A 481 11.06 17.56 -18.91
C ARG A 481 11.36 16.23 -18.19
N SER A 482 12.62 15.98 -17.87
CA SER A 482 13.10 14.75 -17.21
C SER A 482 13.27 14.92 -15.70
N VAL A 483 13.37 16.15 -15.19
CA VAL A 483 13.67 16.42 -13.78
C VAL A 483 12.59 17.30 -13.15
N TRP A 484 11.97 16.82 -12.08
CA TRP A 484 10.94 17.56 -11.35
C TRP A 484 11.13 17.39 -9.83
N GLY A 485 10.42 18.19 -9.05
CA GLY A 485 10.49 18.10 -7.60
C GLY A 485 9.25 18.65 -6.92
N TYR A 486 9.04 18.23 -5.69
CA TYR A 486 7.98 18.73 -4.82
C TYR A 486 8.61 19.23 -3.53
N PHE A 487 8.11 20.38 -3.05
CA PHE A 487 8.56 21.00 -1.81
C PHE A 487 7.33 21.30 -0.95
N SER A 488 7.37 20.99 0.34
CA SER A 488 6.27 21.27 1.28
C SER A 488 6.19 22.73 1.70
N VAL A 489 7.27 23.48 1.46
CA VAL A 489 7.45 24.89 1.83
C VAL A 489 7.78 25.71 0.57
N GLY A 490 7.35 26.97 0.55
CA GLY A 490 7.67 27.93 -0.51
C GLY A 490 8.69 28.99 -0.07
N SER A 491 8.98 29.97 -0.93
CA SER A 491 10.00 31.02 -0.69
C SER A 491 9.66 32.05 0.41
N ILE A 492 8.48 31.95 1.02
CA ILE A 492 8.03 32.78 2.16
C ILE A 492 7.43 31.84 3.22
N GLY A 493 8.05 30.69 3.42
CA GLY A 493 7.65 29.69 4.39
C GLY A 493 8.82 29.26 5.25
N GLY A 494 8.59 28.30 6.14
CA GLY A 494 9.62 27.81 7.04
C GLY A 494 9.42 26.35 7.43
N ILE A 495 10.43 25.77 8.06
CA ILE A 495 10.40 24.44 8.65
C ILE A 495 10.36 24.64 10.16
N HIS A 496 9.25 24.27 10.80
CA HIS A 496 9.12 24.37 12.25
C HIS A 496 9.66 23.11 12.95
N GLU A 497 9.87 23.19 14.26
CA GLU A 497 10.52 22.13 15.07
C GLU A 497 9.78 20.78 15.10
N PHE A 498 8.51 20.76 14.72
CA PHE A 498 7.68 19.55 14.64
C PHE A 498 7.49 19.04 13.20
N ALA A 499 8.05 19.72 12.20
CA ALA A 499 8.01 19.28 10.82
C ALA A 499 9.06 18.20 10.55
N ASP A 500 8.84 17.39 9.51
CA ASP A 500 9.87 16.49 9.00
C ASP A 500 11.08 17.31 8.52
N SER A 501 12.30 16.82 8.76
CA SER A 501 13.50 17.44 8.22
C SER A 501 13.49 17.42 6.69
N GLN A 502 12.79 16.47 6.07
CA GLN A 502 12.51 16.47 4.65
C GLN A 502 11.44 17.49 4.29
N PHE A 503 11.87 18.53 3.59
CA PHE A 503 10.99 19.53 3.01
C PHE A 503 10.91 19.44 1.48
N GLY A 504 11.74 18.60 0.85
CA GLY A 504 11.73 18.40 -0.60
C GLY A 504 11.98 16.96 -1.05
N HIS A 505 11.54 16.67 -2.27
CA HIS A 505 11.85 15.44 -2.99
C HIS A 505 12.05 15.76 -4.47
N CYS A 506 13.22 15.41 -5.00
CA CYS A 506 13.56 15.60 -6.42
C CYS A 506 13.58 14.26 -7.13
N PHE A 507 13.17 14.25 -8.40
CA PHE A 507 13.09 13.07 -9.24
C PHE A 507 13.72 13.37 -10.60
N SER A 508 14.47 12.42 -11.13
CA SER A 508 15.04 12.44 -12.48
C SER A 508 14.62 11.17 -13.21
N ALA A 509 14.00 11.29 -14.38
CA ALA A 509 13.57 10.18 -15.22
C ALA A 509 14.20 10.25 -16.61
N ALA A 510 14.80 9.14 -17.03
CA ALA A 510 15.40 9.01 -18.37
C ALA A 510 15.29 7.57 -18.88
N ASP A 511 15.70 7.32 -20.12
CA ASP A 511 15.57 6.00 -20.77
C ASP A 511 16.35 4.87 -20.06
N ASN A 512 17.41 5.23 -19.33
CA ASN A 512 18.21 4.29 -18.55
C ASN A 512 18.79 4.94 -17.30
N ARG A 513 19.32 4.09 -16.41
CA ARG A 513 19.86 4.49 -15.10
C ARG A 513 20.95 5.53 -15.18
N GLU A 514 21.89 5.39 -16.11
CA GLU A 514 23.01 6.34 -16.22
C GLU A 514 22.56 7.71 -16.69
N LEU A 515 21.60 7.77 -17.62
CA LEU A 515 21.02 9.05 -18.07
C LEU A 515 20.15 9.71 -16.99
N ALA A 516 19.48 8.92 -16.14
CA ALA A 516 18.71 9.47 -15.01
C ALA A 516 19.62 9.99 -13.90
N ARG A 517 20.83 9.42 -13.78
CA ARG A 517 21.85 9.77 -12.77
C ARG A 517 22.61 11.05 -13.10
N VAL A 518 22.88 11.30 -14.37
CA VAL A 518 23.50 12.54 -14.88
C VAL A 518 22.51 13.69 -14.79
#